data_AF-A0A4P5VE77-F1
#
_entry.id   AF-A0A4P5VE77-F1
#
_cell.length_a   1.000
_cell.length_b   1.000
_cell.length_c   1.000
_cell.angle_alpha   90.00
_cell.angle_beta   90.00
_cell.angle_gamma   90.00
#
_symmetry.space_group_name_H-M   'P 1'
#
loop_
_entity.id
_entity.type
_entity.pdbx_description
1 polymer ?
#
loop_
_entity_poly.entity_id
_entity_poly.type
_entity_poly.pdbx_seq_one_letter_code
_entity_poly.pdbx_strand_id
1 'polypeptide(L)'
;MEQQGRITQWNDSRGFGFITPLSGGSRIFVHISQFQQRNRRPCLNDLLTYSIGRDQQGRLRAKEVRYQKYSQPQTVTKKSFWAAYPIKAALLILLALIAIYFRLNDVSTMQSFESPTSSADKASQSTYQAPQSGAQMGGEGVVVRVLADDNDGSRHQRFILRLASGQTLLIAHNIDIANRIEALRIGERVEFYGQYESNPEGGVIHWTHHDPDGSHVAGWLKHNGMVYQ
;
A
#
# COMPACT_ATOMS: atom_id res chain seq x y z
N MET A 1 -14.29 24.22 20.39
CA MET A 1 -13.24 23.24 20.72
C MET A 1 -12.78 22.61 19.42
N GLU A 2 -11.48 22.60 19.17
CA GLU A 2 -10.91 21.91 18.02
C GLU A 2 -10.78 20.42 18.33
N GLN A 3 -11.02 19.60 17.32
CA GLN A 3 -10.89 18.16 17.37
C GLN A 3 -10.06 17.66 16.20
N GLN A 4 -9.51 16.46 16.36
CA GLN A 4 -8.77 15.78 15.32
C GLN A 4 -9.53 14.54 14.87
N GLY A 5 -9.40 14.23 13.58
CA GLY A 5 -10.04 13.07 12.98
C GLY A 5 -9.48 12.77 11.61
N ARG A 6 -9.86 11.62 11.08
CA ARG A 6 -9.45 11.17 9.74
C ARG A 6 -10.63 11.12 8.79
N ILE A 7 -10.41 11.49 7.53
CA ILE A 7 -11.40 11.21 6.48
C ILE A 7 -11.48 9.70 6.30
N THR A 8 -12.68 9.16 6.50
CA THR A 8 -12.95 7.72 6.33
C THR A 8 -13.84 7.44 5.12
N GLN A 9 -14.48 8.48 4.60
CA GLN A 9 -15.28 8.40 3.39
C GLN A 9 -15.24 9.75 2.70
N TRP A 10 -15.08 9.76 1.38
CA TRP A 10 -15.11 10.97 0.57
C TRP A 10 -15.82 10.69 -0.75
N ASN A 11 -16.77 11.54 -1.10
CA ASN A 11 -17.42 11.59 -2.40
C ASN A 11 -17.00 12.88 -3.08
N ASP A 12 -16.11 12.74 -4.06
CA ASP A 12 -15.48 13.89 -4.67
C ASP A 12 -16.39 14.64 -5.66
N SER A 13 -17.19 13.91 -6.44
CA SER A 13 -18.16 14.49 -7.38
C SER A 13 -19.23 15.34 -6.70
N ARG A 14 -19.61 14.99 -5.47
CA ARG A 14 -20.56 15.74 -4.64
C ARG A 14 -19.87 16.63 -3.60
N GLY A 15 -18.54 16.58 -3.49
CA GLY A 15 -17.74 17.42 -2.60
C GLY A 15 -18.03 17.24 -1.11
N PHE A 16 -18.32 16.04 -0.63
CA PHE A 16 -18.55 15.79 0.81
C PHE A 16 -18.00 14.46 1.28
N GLY A 17 -17.86 14.30 2.59
CA GLY A 17 -17.42 13.07 3.21
C GLY A 17 -17.69 12.99 4.70
N PHE A 18 -17.02 12.04 5.35
CA PHE A 18 -17.16 11.78 6.77
C PHE A 18 -15.80 11.67 7.46
N ILE A 19 -15.69 12.39 8.58
CA ILE A 19 -14.53 12.37 9.47
C ILE A 19 -14.84 11.46 10.66
N THR A 20 -13.95 10.51 10.92
CA THR A 20 -13.97 9.72 12.16
C THR A 20 -13.08 10.41 13.19
N PRO A 21 -13.63 10.88 14.34
CA PRO A 21 -12.83 11.52 15.38
C PRO A 21 -11.79 10.58 15.96
N LEU A 22 -10.57 11.06 16.21
CA LEU A 22 -9.54 10.26 16.88
C LEU A 22 -9.88 9.96 18.34
N SER A 23 -10.71 10.79 18.97
CA SER A 23 -11.26 10.55 20.31
C SER A 23 -12.30 9.42 20.35
N GLY A 24 -12.66 8.86 19.19
CA GLY A 24 -13.80 7.96 19.04
C GLY A 24 -15.14 8.72 19.01
N GLY A 25 -16.22 7.98 18.75
CA GLY A 25 -17.59 8.50 18.70
C GLY A 25 -18.22 8.45 17.30
N SER A 26 -19.27 9.25 17.11
CA SER A 26 -20.01 9.29 15.85
C SER A 26 -19.22 9.99 14.74
N ARG A 27 -19.37 9.49 13.50
CA ARG A 27 -18.82 10.13 12.30
C ARG A 27 -19.40 11.53 12.12
N ILE A 28 -18.54 12.46 11.70
CA ILE A 28 -18.88 13.87 11.52
C ILE A 28 -18.92 14.18 10.03
N PHE A 29 -20.03 14.75 9.57
CA PHE A 29 -20.17 15.15 8.17
C PHE A 29 -19.23 16.33 7.85
N VAL A 30 -18.60 16.31 6.68
CA VAL A 30 -17.78 17.42 6.18
C VAL A 30 -18.07 17.69 4.71
N HIS A 31 -18.10 18.96 4.32
CA HIS A 31 -18.24 19.40 2.94
C HIS A 31 -16.97 20.10 2.48
N ILE A 32 -16.61 20.01 1.20
CA ILE A 32 -15.38 20.57 0.62
C ILE A 32 -15.28 22.08 0.84
N SER A 33 -16.42 22.77 0.89
CA SER A 33 -16.48 24.21 1.19
C SER A 33 -15.99 24.59 2.58
N GLN A 34 -15.91 23.63 3.52
CA GLN A 34 -15.42 23.86 4.88
C GLN A 34 -13.90 23.80 4.99
N PHE A 35 -13.20 23.34 3.95
CA PHE A 35 -11.74 23.29 3.92
C PHE A 35 -11.18 24.68 3.62
N GLN A 36 -10.29 25.15 4.50
CA GLN A 36 -9.63 26.45 4.32
C GLN A 36 -8.60 26.42 3.18
N GLN A 37 -7.94 25.27 3.00
CA GLN A 37 -6.96 25.06 1.95
C GLN A 37 -7.63 24.40 0.74
N ARG A 38 -7.70 25.13 -0.37
CA ARG A 38 -8.32 24.67 -1.64
C ARG A 38 -7.33 24.20 -2.69
N ASN A 39 -6.05 24.09 -2.33
CA ASN A 39 -4.97 23.68 -3.24
C ASN A 39 -4.89 22.15 -3.44
N ARG A 40 -5.73 21.37 -2.75
CA ARG A 40 -5.86 19.93 -2.92
C ARG A 40 -7.26 19.48 -2.55
N ARG A 41 -7.72 18.40 -3.17
CA ARG A 41 -8.95 17.72 -2.78
C ARG A 41 -8.70 16.83 -1.54
N PRO A 42 -9.72 16.62 -0.69
CA PRO A 42 -9.60 15.74 0.46
C PRO A 42 -9.53 14.26 0.02
N CYS A 43 -8.66 13.48 0.65
CA CYS A 43 -8.43 12.07 0.35
C CYS A 43 -8.77 11.21 1.57
N LEU A 44 -9.05 9.91 1.32
CA LEU A 44 -9.18 8.94 2.41
C LEU A 44 -7.92 8.94 3.29
N ASN A 45 -8.12 8.75 4.60
CA ASN A 45 -7.11 8.78 5.65
C ASN A 45 -6.43 10.13 5.92
N ASP A 46 -6.84 11.22 5.26
CA ASP A 46 -6.34 12.54 5.59
C ASP A 46 -6.59 12.89 7.05
N LEU A 47 -5.53 13.33 7.73
CA LEU A 47 -5.59 13.79 9.10
C LEU A 47 -5.95 15.28 9.14
N LEU A 48 -7.05 15.59 9.83
CA LEU A 48 -7.64 16.91 9.85
C LEU A 48 -7.80 17.42 11.28
N THR A 49 -7.65 18.74 11.42
CA THR A 49 -8.16 19.47 12.58
C THR A 49 -9.42 20.22 12.17
N TYR A 50 -10.47 20.13 12.98
CA TYR A 50 -11.77 20.76 12.69
C TYR A 50 -12.48 21.19 13.97
N SER A 51 -13.47 22.08 13.84
CA SER A 51 -14.41 22.41 14.91
C SER A 51 -15.77 21.74 14.67
N ILE A 52 -16.42 21.23 15.72
CA ILE A 52 -17.78 20.69 15.60
C ILE A 52 -18.78 21.84 15.57
N GLY A 53 -19.68 21.83 14.58
CA GLY A 53 -20.91 22.60 14.57
C GLY A 53 -22.13 21.72 14.32
N ARG A 54 -23.32 22.32 14.39
CA ARG A 54 -24.57 21.70 13.95
C ARG A 54 -25.10 22.38 12.69
N ASP A 55 -25.86 21.66 11.87
CA ASP A 55 -26.67 22.23 10.80
C ASP A 55 -28.04 22.69 11.32
N GLN A 56 -28.91 23.20 10.44
CA GLN A 56 -30.26 23.64 10.79
C GLN A 56 -31.17 22.50 11.28
N GLN A 57 -30.79 21.24 11.01
CA GLN A 57 -31.51 20.03 11.37
C GLN A 57 -30.91 19.36 12.61
N GLY A 58 -29.90 19.99 13.24
CA GLY A 58 -29.25 19.50 14.45
C GLY A 58 -28.15 18.44 14.23
N ARG A 59 -27.82 18.08 12.99
CA ARG A 59 -26.79 17.08 12.66
C ARG A 59 -25.39 17.64 12.84
N LEU A 60 -24.46 16.79 13.28
CA LEU A 60 -23.07 17.17 13.51
C LEU A 60 -22.33 17.37 12.18
N ARG A 61 -21.68 18.54 12.04
CA ARG A 61 -20.82 18.88 10.90
C ARG A 61 -19.49 19.44 11.35
N ALA A 62 -18.45 19.16 10.58
CA ALA A 62 -17.15 19.79 10.73
C ALA A 62 -17.17 21.18 10.11
N LYS A 63 -16.54 22.14 10.79
CA LYS A 63 -16.30 23.50 10.34
C LYS A 63 -14.81 23.81 10.43
N GLU A 64 -14.38 24.84 9.70
CA GLU A 64 -13.01 25.37 9.74
C GLU A 64 -11.96 24.28 9.55
N VAL A 65 -12.19 23.39 8.58
CA VAL A 65 -11.37 22.21 8.40
C VAL A 65 -10.01 22.61 7.85
N ARG A 66 -8.97 22.15 8.54
CA ARG A 66 -7.58 22.34 8.15
C ARG A 66 -6.92 20.98 8.01
N TYR A 67 -6.16 20.80 6.93
CA TYR A 67 -5.25 19.67 6.88
C TYR A 67 -4.24 19.86 7.98
N GLN A 68 -4.07 18.84 8.81
CA GLN A 68 -2.92 18.82 9.69
C GLN A 68 -1.72 18.74 8.76
N LYS A 69 -0.93 19.83 8.69
CA LYS A 69 0.43 19.71 8.18
C LYS A 69 1.03 18.53 8.93
N TYR A 70 1.68 17.61 8.23
CA TYR A 70 2.67 16.79 8.90
C TYR A 70 3.57 17.79 9.63
N SER A 71 3.35 17.95 10.95
CA SER A 71 4.42 18.28 11.84
C SER A 71 5.37 17.14 11.52
N GLN A 72 6.38 17.42 10.68
CA GLN A 72 7.56 16.58 10.70
C GLN A 72 7.80 16.35 12.18
N PRO A 73 7.82 15.10 12.66
CA PRO A 73 8.21 14.87 14.04
C PRO A 73 9.44 15.73 14.20
N GLN A 74 9.38 16.69 15.15
CA GLN A 74 10.51 17.54 15.46
C GLN A 74 11.68 16.59 15.43
N THR A 75 12.66 16.88 14.56
CA THR A 75 13.88 16.13 14.53
C THR A 75 14.30 16.07 15.98
N VAL A 76 14.06 14.92 16.62
CA VAL A 76 14.71 14.59 17.85
C VAL A 76 16.11 14.53 17.34
N THR A 77 16.81 15.65 17.50
CA THR A 77 18.23 15.74 17.35
C THR A 77 18.68 14.59 18.22
N LYS A 78 19.06 13.48 17.57
CA LYS A 78 19.70 12.37 18.25
C LYS A 78 21.02 12.95 18.71
N LYS A 79 21.00 13.65 19.85
CA LYS A 79 22.17 13.79 20.69
C LYS A 79 22.51 12.38 21.10
N SER A 80 23.61 11.91 20.52
CA SER A 80 24.29 10.68 20.83
C SER A 80 24.50 10.52 22.34
N PHE A 81 24.00 9.42 22.88
CA PHE A 81 24.47 8.73 24.09
C PHE A 81 24.04 7.26 23.88
N TRP A 82 24.88 6.34 23.39
CA TRP A 82 25.90 5.55 24.11
C TRP A 82 25.44 5.14 25.52
N ALA A 83 24.70 4.03 25.61
CA ALA A 83 24.56 3.06 26.73
C ALA A 83 23.19 2.34 26.57
N ALA A 84 23.01 1.02 26.57
CA ALA A 84 23.85 -0.10 26.97
C ALA A 84 23.56 -1.31 26.05
N TYR A 85 24.61 -1.82 25.42
CA TYR A 85 24.67 -3.17 24.87
C TYR A 85 25.10 -4.13 25.98
N PRO A 86 24.29 -5.17 26.29
CA PRO A 86 24.94 -6.46 26.54
C PRO A 86 24.30 -7.65 25.83
N ILE A 87 23.02 -7.61 25.40
CA ILE A 87 22.32 -8.82 24.95
C ILE A 87 22.55 -9.15 23.46
N LYS A 88 22.71 -8.15 22.58
CA LYS A 88 22.91 -8.38 21.13
C LYS A 88 24.36 -8.72 20.74
N ALA A 89 25.35 -8.28 21.51
CA ALA A 89 26.76 -8.57 21.23
C ALA A 89 27.14 -10.02 21.61
N ALA A 90 26.58 -10.55 22.71
CA ALA A 90 26.81 -11.93 23.12
C ALA A 90 26.30 -12.95 22.09
N LEU A 91 25.17 -12.69 21.43
CA LEU A 91 24.60 -13.54 20.38
C LEU A 91 25.49 -13.58 19.12
N LEU A 92 26.05 -12.43 18.71
CA LEU A 92 26.93 -12.34 17.55
C LEU A 92 28.30 -12.96 17.81
N ILE A 93 28.83 -12.82 19.03
CA ILE A 93 30.07 -13.49 19.46
C ILE A 93 29.86 -15.01 19.55
N LEU A 94 28.72 -15.47 20.08
CA LEU A 94 28.37 -16.88 20.14
C LEU A 94 28.23 -17.49 18.73
N LEU A 95 27.57 -16.79 17.80
CA LEU A 95 27.44 -17.22 16.40
C LEU A 95 28.81 -17.24 15.68
N ALA A 96 29.70 -16.29 15.97
CA ALA A 96 31.04 -16.26 15.42
C ALA A 96 31.93 -17.40 15.96
N LEU A 97 31.84 -17.72 17.26
CA LEU A 97 32.57 -18.82 17.88
C LEU A 97 32.10 -20.18 17.36
N ILE A 98 30.79 -20.36 17.15
CA ILE A 98 30.23 -21.56 16.52
C ILE A 98 30.76 -21.69 15.08
N ALA A 99 30.77 -20.61 14.31
CA ALA A 99 31.33 -20.62 12.95
C ALA A 99 32.83 -20.94 12.92
N ILE A 100 33.62 -20.43 13.88
CA ILE A 100 35.04 -20.73 14.02
C ILE A 100 35.27 -22.20 14.41
N TYR A 101 34.48 -22.74 15.34
CA TYR A 101 34.55 -24.16 15.71
C TYR A 101 34.32 -25.08 14.50
N PHE A 102 33.32 -24.79 13.66
CA PHE A 102 33.11 -25.54 12.42
C PHE A 102 34.26 -25.35 11.42
N ARG A 103 34.83 -24.15 11.29
CA ARG A 103 35.99 -23.89 10.43
C ARG A 103 37.27 -24.60 10.86
N LEU A 104 37.47 -24.81 12.16
CA LEU A 104 38.63 -25.51 12.70
C LEU A 104 38.49 -27.04 12.63
N ASN A 105 37.27 -27.56 12.50
CA ASN A 105 36.99 -29.00 12.45
C ASN A 105 36.82 -29.56 11.02
N ASP A 106 36.65 -28.72 9.99
CA ASP A 106 36.66 -29.15 8.60
C ASP A 106 38.10 -29.21 8.05
N VAL A 107 38.88 -30.17 8.57
CA VAL A 107 40.11 -30.68 7.93
C VAL A 107 39.93 -32.18 7.73
N SER A 108 39.48 -32.54 6.54
CA SER A 108 39.50 -33.85 5.85
C SER A 108 38.60 -33.65 4.62
N THR A 109 39.08 -33.49 3.40
CA THR A 109 39.81 -34.48 2.60
C THR A 109 40.24 -33.78 1.30
N MET A 110 41.49 -33.97 0.89
CA MET A 110 41.99 -33.59 -0.43
C MET A 110 41.41 -34.49 -1.52
N GLN A 111 41.01 -33.93 -2.67
CA GLN A 111 41.43 -34.48 -3.97
C GLN A 111 41.20 -33.48 -5.12
N SER A 112 42.30 -33.18 -5.79
CA SER A 112 42.47 -32.52 -7.08
C SER A 112 41.77 -33.26 -8.23
N PHE A 113 41.19 -32.57 -9.21
CA PHE A 113 41.30 -32.85 -10.67
C PHE A 113 40.88 -31.63 -11.49
N GLU A 114 41.54 -31.46 -12.64
CA GLU A 114 41.50 -30.32 -13.56
C GLU A 114 40.25 -30.24 -14.47
N SER A 115 39.79 -28.99 -14.69
CA SER A 115 39.28 -28.39 -15.95
C SER A 115 38.05 -29.03 -16.69
N PRO A 116 37.50 -28.38 -17.75
CA PRO A 116 36.54 -27.28 -17.65
C PRO A 116 35.28 -27.54 -18.51
N THR A 117 34.05 -27.39 -18.01
CA THR A 117 32.87 -27.15 -18.90
C THR A 117 31.58 -26.80 -18.16
N SER A 118 30.73 -26.07 -18.88
CA SER A 118 29.33 -25.76 -18.63
C SER A 118 29.04 -24.57 -17.70
N SER A 119 29.07 -23.40 -18.34
CA SER A 119 27.98 -22.43 -18.32
C SER A 119 26.58 -23.06 -18.12
N ALA A 120 26.11 -23.12 -16.88
CA ALA A 120 24.70 -23.13 -16.48
C ALA A 120 24.67 -23.36 -14.97
N ASP A 121 24.36 -22.33 -14.17
CA ASP A 121 23.81 -22.44 -12.79
C ASP A 121 23.84 -21.12 -11.99
N LYS A 122 24.18 -19.98 -12.61
CA LYS A 122 24.02 -18.65 -11.99
C LYS A 122 23.11 -17.70 -12.76
N ALA A 123 21.96 -18.21 -13.20
CA ALA A 123 20.81 -17.42 -13.64
C ALA A 123 19.58 -18.16 -13.10
N SER A 124 18.68 -17.65 -12.26
CA SER A 124 18.27 -16.27 -12.00
C SER A 124 17.52 -16.25 -10.66
N GLN A 125 18.15 -15.84 -9.56
CA GLN A 125 17.40 -15.24 -8.45
C GLN A 125 17.44 -13.74 -8.69
N SER A 126 16.53 -13.27 -9.55
CA SER A 126 16.32 -11.84 -9.73
C SER A 126 15.77 -11.32 -8.41
N THR A 127 16.60 -10.61 -7.65
CA THR A 127 16.17 -9.91 -6.42
C THR A 127 15.12 -8.89 -6.85
N TYR A 128 13.84 -9.27 -6.78
CA TYR A 128 12.74 -8.36 -7.06
C TYR A 128 12.75 -7.25 -6.02
N GLN A 129 13.00 -6.03 -6.46
CA GLN A 129 12.92 -4.86 -5.61
C GLN A 129 11.53 -4.27 -5.77
N ALA A 130 10.73 -4.33 -4.69
CA ALA A 130 9.37 -3.80 -4.70
C ALA A 130 9.39 -2.31 -5.09
N PRO A 131 8.49 -1.85 -5.98
CA PRO A 131 8.46 -0.45 -6.36
C PRO A 131 8.12 0.47 -5.19
N GLN A 132 8.41 1.75 -5.38
CA GLN A 132 8.01 2.76 -4.40
C GLN A 132 6.49 2.92 -4.42
N SER A 133 5.90 3.09 -3.24
CA SER A 133 4.50 3.51 -3.07
C SER A 133 4.19 4.75 -3.90
N GLY A 134 3.03 4.74 -4.57
CA GLY A 134 2.57 5.80 -5.46
C GLY A 134 3.07 5.69 -6.90
N ALA A 135 3.97 4.76 -7.22
CA ALA A 135 4.45 4.55 -8.59
C ALA A 135 3.38 3.89 -9.47
N GLN A 136 3.32 4.29 -10.75
CA GLN A 136 2.49 3.60 -11.73
C GLN A 136 3.15 2.29 -12.16
N MET A 137 2.39 1.20 -12.16
CA MET A 137 2.84 -0.14 -12.52
C MET A 137 1.88 -0.76 -13.53
N GLY A 138 2.46 -1.30 -14.61
CA GLY A 138 1.78 -2.18 -15.54
C GLY A 138 2.37 -3.58 -15.50
N GLY A 139 1.54 -4.58 -15.77
CA GLY A 139 1.99 -5.95 -15.87
C GLY A 139 0.87 -6.92 -16.17
N GLU A 140 1.20 -8.21 -16.11
CA GLU A 140 0.24 -9.28 -16.24
C GLU A 140 0.49 -10.35 -15.18
N GLY A 141 -0.59 -11.01 -14.75
CA GLY A 141 -0.52 -12.07 -13.77
C GLY A 141 -1.65 -13.07 -13.92
N VAL A 142 -1.46 -14.22 -13.27
CA VAL A 142 -2.48 -15.25 -13.16
C VAL A 142 -3.27 -15.03 -11.88
N VAL A 143 -4.60 -15.08 -11.96
CA VAL A 143 -5.49 -14.99 -10.79
C VAL A 143 -5.28 -16.23 -9.94
N VAL A 144 -4.85 -16.04 -8.70
CA VAL A 144 -4.62 -17.16 -7.76
C VAL A 144 -5.65 -17.19 -6.65
N ARG A 145 -6.41 -16.10 -6.48
CA ARG A 145 -7.53 -16.03 -5.55
C ARG A 145 -8.50 -14.93 -5.98
N VAL A 146 -9.79 -15.23 -5.99
CA VAL A 146 -10.85 -14.23 -6.07
C VAL A 146 -11.37 -14.00 -4.65
N LEU A 147 -11.44 -12.74 -4.22
CA LEU A 147 -11.89 -12.36 -2.89
C LEU A 147 -13.33 -11.84 -2.95
N ALA A 148 -14.01 -11.81 -1.80
CA ALA A 148 -15.27 -11.08 -1.71
C ALA A 148 -15.04 -9.59 -2.01
N ASP A 149 -15.97 -8.99 -2.73
CA ASP A 149 -15.95 -7.55 -3.00
C ASP A 149 -15.90 -6.79 -1.68
N ASP A 150 -15.10 -5.73 -1.64
CA ASP A 150 -15.14 -4.76 -0.55
C ASP A 150 -16.33 -3.83 -0.78
N ASN A 151 -17.18 -3.69 0.24
CA ASN A 151 -18.38 -2.86 0.20
C ASN A 151 -18.37 -1.78 1.30
N ASP A 152 -17.24 -1.59 1.99
CA ASP A 152 -17.08 -0.48 2.93
C ASP A 152 -16.54 0.76 2.20
N GLY A 153 -17.37 1.79 2.06
CA GLY A 153 -17.04 2.96 1.26
C GLY A 153 -17.26 2.73 -0.24
N SER A 154 -16.29 3.13 -1.07
CA SER A 154 -16.34 2.84 -2.51
C SER A 154 -16.17 1.34 -2.71
N ARG A 155 -17.03 0.74 -3.53
CA ARG A 155 -17.02 -0.71 -3.75
C ARG A 155 -15.80 -1.10 -4.57
N HIS A 156 -15.10 -2.15 -4.15
CA HIS A 156 -13.96 -2.67 -4.88
C HIS A 156 -14.09 -4.18 -5.14
N GLN A 157 -13.95 -4.58 -6.39
CA GLN A 157 -13.66 -5.98 -6.70
C GLN A 157 -12.21 -6.26 -6.30
N ARG A 158 -12.01 -7.38 -5.60
CA ARG A 158 -10.69 -7.76 -5.08
C ARG A 158 -10.28 -9.15 -5.54
N PHE A 159 -9.04 -9.28 -5.97
CA PHE A 159 -8.45 -10.57 -6.33
C PHE A 159 -6.93 -10.49 -6.26
N ILE A 160 -6.27 -11.64 -6.15
CA ILE A 160 -4.82 -11.73 -6.05
C ILE A 160 -4.27 -12.26 -7.36
N LEU A 161 -3.31 -11.53 -7.93
CA LEU A 161 -2.51 -11.97 -9.07
C LEU A 161 -1.16 -12.52 -8.59
N ARG A 162 -0.67 -13.54 -9.28
CA ARG A 162 0.74 -13.96 -9.22
C ARG A 162 1.42 -13.58 -10.52
N LEU A 163 2.48 -12.78 -10.42
CA LEU A 163 3.29 -12.36 -11.56
C LEU A 163 4.28 -13.46 -11.96
N ALA A 164 4.86 -13.34 -13.14
CA ALA A 164 5.93 -14.23 -13.61
C ALA A 164 7.16 -14.23 -12.68
N SER A 165 7.40 -13.13 -11.95
CA SER A 165 8.46 -13.04 -10.94
C SER A 165 8.20 -13.86 -9.67
N GLY A 166 7.00 -14.43 -9.51
CA GLY A 166 6.55 -15.10 -8.29
C GLY A 166 5.91 -14.16 -7.26
N GLN A 167 6.08 -12.84 -7.41
CA GLN A 167 5.41 -11.84 -6.57
C GLN A 167 3.89 -11.95 -6.66
N THR A 168 3.21 -11.76 -5.54
CA THR A 168 1.75 -11.63 -5.49
C THR A 168 1.34 -10.18 -5.31
N LEU A 169 0.28 -9.77 -6.01
CA LEU A 169 -0.32 -8.43 -5.90
C LEU A 169 -1.80 -8.56 -5.62
N LEU A 170 -2.31 -7.75 -4.68
CA LEU A 170 -3.75 -7.54 -4.52
C LEU A 170 -4.21 -6.51 -5.54
N ILE A 171 -5.23 -6.83 -6.33
CA ILE A 171 -5.94 -5.85 -7.14
C ILE A 171 -7.14 -5.34 -6.35
N ALA A 172 -7.28 -4.02 -6.24
CA ALA A 172 -8.46 -3.34 -5.70
C ALA A 172 -9.06 -2.47 -6.82
N HIS A 173 -10.04 -3.00 -7.53
CA HIS A 173 -10.66 -2.33 -8.68
C HIS A 173 -11.99 -1.71 -8.28
N ASN A 174 -12.11 -0.39 -8.41
CA ASN A 174 -13.30 0.34 -7.98
C ASN A 174 -14.48 0.09 -8.96
N ILE A 175 -15.49 -0.64 -8.49
CA ILE A 175 -16.65 -1.06 -9.29
C ILE A 175 -17.85 -0.10 -9.18
N ASP A 176 -17.67 1.05 -8.55
CA ASP A 176 -18.65 2.15 -8.62
C ASP A 176 -18.48 2.99 -9.89
N ILE A 177 -17.29 2.96 -10.50
CA ILE A 177 -16.91 3.82 -11.63
C ILE A 177 -16.46 3.05 -12.86
N ALA A 178 -15.99 1.81 -12.69
CA ALA A 178 -15.65 0.90 -13.78
C ALA A 178 -16.46 -0.40 -13.65
N ASN A 179 -16.63 -1.11 -14.77
CA ASN A 179 -17.38 -2.37 -14.77
C ASN A 179 -16.64 -3.47 -14.00
N ARG A 180 -17.36 -4.22 -13.17
CA ARG A 180 -16.87 -5.44 -12.52
C ARG A 180 -16.52 -6.50 -13.56
N ILE A 181 -15.47 -7.28 -13.33
CA ILE A 181 -15.18 -8.47 -14.13
C ILE A 181 -16.02 -9.64 -13.60
N GLU A 182 -17.19 -9.88 -14.20
CA GLU A 182 -18.14 -10.88 -13.69
C GLU A 182 -17.63 -12.33 -13.77
N ALA A 183 -16.96 -12.67 -14.87
CA ALA A 183 -16.55 -14.04 -15.15
C ALA A 183 -15.13 -14.39 -14.65
N LEU A 184 -14.56 -13.61 -13.72
CA LEU A 184 -13.18 -13.80 -13.27
C LEU A 184 -13.00 -15.10 -12.46
N ARG A 185 -12.07 -15.96 -12.89
CA ARG A 185 -11.78 -17.26 -12.26
C ARG A 185 -10.30 -17.41 -11.91
N ILE A 186 -10.04 -18.28 -10.94
CA ILE A 186 -8.68 -18.71 -10.60
C ILE A 186 -8.06 -19.42 -11.81
N GLY A 187 -6.81 -19.10 -12.13
CA GLY A 187 -6.07 -19.62 -13.28
C GLY A 187 -6.13 -18.74 -14.53
N GLU A 188 -7.02 -17.74 -14.56
CA GLU A 188 -7.13 -16.83 -15.69
C GLU A 188 -6.06 -15.73 -15.65
N ARG A 189 -5.71 -15.22 -16.83
CA ARG A 189 -4.71 -14.17 -17.01
C ARG A 189 -5.39 -12.81 -17.03
N VAL A 190 -4.88 -11.88 -16.23
CA VAL A 190 -5.31 -10.48 -16.23
C VAL A 190 -4.09 -9.60 -16.46
N GLU A 191 -4.22 -8.69 -17.43
CA GLU A 191 -3.31 -7.55 -17.60
C GLU A 191 -3.84 -6.37 -16.78
N PHE A 192 -2.94 -5.57 -16.20
CA PHE A 192 -3.32 -4.43 -15.39
C PHE A 192 -2.37 -3.25 -15.64
N TYR A 193 -2.91 -2.06 -15.44
CA TYR A 193 -2.16 -0.83 -15.26
C TYR A 193 -2.82 -0.01 -14.17
N GLY A 194 -2.06 0.40 -13.17
CA GLY A 194 -2.57 1.14 -12.02
C GLY A 194 -1.45 1.66 -11.14
N GLN A 195 -1.81 2.28 -10.04
CA GLN A 195 -0.84 2.74 -9.06
C GLN A 195 -0.53 1.60 -8.07
N TYR A 196 0.73 1.48 -7.68
CA TYR A 196 1.21 0.51 -6.71
C TYR A 196 1.33 1.13 -5.32
N GLU A 197 0.88 0.38 -4.31
CA GLU A 197 1.11 0.69 -2.90
C GLU A 197 1.75 -0.49 -2.16
N SER A 198 2.85 -0.22 -1.47
CA SER A 198 3.60 -1.26 -0.76
C SER A 198 2.90 -1.67 0.52
N ASN A 199 2.81 -2.98 0.76
CA ASN A 199 2.40 -3.55 2.03
C ASN A 199 3.22 -4.83 2.34
N PRO A 200 3.24 -5.31 3.60
CA PRO A 200 3.96 -6.54 3.98
C PRO A 200 3.53 -7.79 3.19
N GLU A 201 2.34 -7.78 2.58
CA GLU A 201 1.74 -8.90 1.84
C GLU A 201 2.10 -8.92 0.34
N GLY A 202 2.92 -7.98 -0.13
CA GLY A 202 3.43 -7.97 -1.51
C GLY A 202 2.95 -6.82 -2.40
N GLY A 203 2.07 -5.97 -1.86
CA GLY A 203 1.58 -4.74 -2.48
C GLY A 203 0.18 -4.82 -3.07
N VAL A 204 -0.41 -3.64 -3.26
CA VAL A 204 -1.75 -3.44 -3.82
C VAL A 204 -1.66 -2.61 -5.09
N ILE A 205 -2.41 -3.00 -6.12
CA ILE A 205 -2.69 -2.16 -7.27
C ILE A 205 -4.08 -1.56 -7.10
N HIS A 206 -4.13 -0.24 -7.12
CA HIS A 206 -5.36 0.57 -7.14
C HIS A 206 -5.32 1.57 -8.30
N TRP A 207 -6.34 2.41 -8.46
CA TRP A 207 -6.47 3.31 -9.63
C TRP A 207 -6.45 2.59 -10.98
N THR A 208 -7.09 1.41 -11.06
CA THR A 208 -7.25 0.65 -12.30
C THR A 208 -8.47 1.09 -13.10
N HIS A 209 -8.71 2.40 -13.17
CA HIS A 209 -9.86 3.01 -13.83
C HIS A 209 -9.48 4.36 -14.46
N HIS A 210 -10.35 4.86 -15.33
CA HIS A 210 -10.25 6.20 -15.89
C HIS A 210 -10.62 7.22 -14.83
N ASP A 211 -9.73 8.16 -14.51
CA ASP A 211 -10.05 9.31 -13.68
C ASP A 211 -10.80 10.36 -14.52
N PRO A 212 -12.11 10.58 -14.32
CA PRO A 212 -12.88 11.52 -15.12
C PRO A 212 -12.39 12.97 -14.98
N ASP A 213 -11.74 13.29 -13.87
CA ASP A 213 -11.25 14.63 -13.55
C ASP A 213 -9.76 14.81 -13.95
N GLY A 214 -9.08 13.75 -14.38
CA GLY A 214 -7.69 13.78 -14.86
C GLY A 214 -6.65 14.18 -13.80
N SER A 215 -6.99 14.08 -12.52
CA SER A 215 -6.13 14.39 -11.38
C SER A 215 -5.08 13.31 -11.09
N HIS A 216 -5.30 12.11 -11.62
CA HIS A 216 -4.43 10.95 -11.52
C HIS A 216 -4.18 10.31 -12.89
N VAL A 217 -3.06 9.61 -13.01
CA VAL A 217 -2.78 8.79 -14.20
C VAL A 217 -3.81 7.66 -14.25
N ALA A 218 -4.60 7.63 -15.32
CA ALA A 218 -5.61 6.60 -15.53
C ALA A 218 -5.00 5.20 -15.54
N GLY A 219 -5.78 4.24 -15.09
CA GLY A 219 -5.45 2.82 -15.13
C GLY A 219 -6.57 1.99 -15.74
N TRP A 220 -6.34 0.69 -15.80
CA TRP A 220 -7.26 -0.27 -16.39
C TRP A 220 -6.94 -1.70 -15.95
N LEU A 221 -7.94 -2.57 -16.06
CA LEU A 221 -7.76 -4.02 -16.10
C LEU A 221 -8.12 -4.52 -17.49
N LYS A 222 -7.48 -5.60 -17.93
CA LYS A 222 -7.84 -6.27 -19.18
C LYS A 222 -7.90 -7.77 -18.97
N HIS A 223 -9.03 -8.35 -19.33
CA HIS A 223 -9.34 -9.76 -19.16
C HIS A 223 -10.09 -10.28 -20.39
N ASN A 224 -9.63 -11.39 -20.97
CA ASN A 224 -10.20 -11.98 -22.19
C ASN A 224 -10.40 -10.97 -23.34
N GLY A 225 -9.43 -10.06 -23.51
CA GLY A 225 -9.46 -9.02 -24.55
C GLY A 225 -10.35 -7.81 -24.25
N MET A 226 -11.16 -7.84 -23.19
CA MET A 226 -11.98 -6.71 -22.75
C MET A 226 -11.22 -5.84 -21.74
N VAL A 227 -11.31 -4.52 -21.91
CA VAL A 227 -10.71 -3.52 -21.00
C VAL A 227 -11.79 -2.98 -20.07
N TYR A 228 -11.45 -2.87 -18.79
CA TYR A 228 -12.28 -2.38 -17.70
C TYR A 228 -11.57 -1.15 -17.12
N GLN A 229 -12.20 0.01 -17.24
CA GLN A 229 -11.71 1.29 -16.73
C GLN A 229 -12.85 2.26 -16.48
#